data_AF-A0A946HNJ5-F1
#
_entry.id   AF-A0A946HNJ5-F1
#
_cell.length_a   1.000
_cell.length_b   1.000
_cell.length_c   1.000
_cell.angle_alpha   90.00
_cell.angle_beta   90.00
_cell.angle_gamma   90.00
#
_symmetry.space_group_name_H-M   'P 1'
#
loop_
_entity.id
_entity.type
_entity.pdbx_description
1 polymer ?
#
loop_
_entity_poly.entity_id
_entity_poly.type
_entity_poly.pdbx_seq_one_letter_code
_entity_poly.pdbx_strand_id
1 'polypeptide(L)'
;QGGTQISTSPHRFNCDWSRRVLGQGAVVLLITDGLERGDTALLSAEVERLSLRCRKLIWLNPLLRWDGFAPKAAGVRAILPFVDSFHACHSVNSLADLSAALSVGGETPQFQVRPLAR
;
A
#
# COMPACT_ATOMS: atom_id res chain seq x y z
N GLN A 1 11.97 11.02 21.35
CA GLN A 1 12.19 11.27 19.90
C GLN A 1 11.76 10.01 19.15
N GLY A 2 10.47 9.85 18.87
CA GLY A 2 9.93 8.62 18.24
C GLY A 2 9.52 8.93 16.81
N GLY A 3 10.38 8.57 15.86
CA GLY A 3 10.21 8.68 14.41
C GLY A 3 9.72 7.36 13.80
N THR A 4 8.56 7.31 13.14
CA THR A 4 8.21 6.14 12.29
C THR A 4 8.94 6.30 10.97
N GLN A 5 9.90 5.41 10.70
CA GLN A 5 10.53 5.25 9.39
C GLN A 5 9.92 4.01 8.74
N ILE A 6 9.04 4.21 7.77
CA ILE A 6 8.33 3.11 7.10
C ILE A 6 9.22 2.48 6.04
N SER A 7 10.04 3.29 5.36
CA SER A 7 10.93 2.89 4.25
C SER A 7 11.80 1.67 4.52
N THR A 8 12.24 1.47 5.78
CA THR A 8 13.08 0.32 6.15
C THR A 8 12.35 -1.03 6.04
N SER A 9 11.02 -1.04 6.20
CA SER A 9 10.23 -2.26 6.21
C SER A 9 10.04 -2.84 4.80
N PRO A 10 9.57 -2.08 3.79
CA PRO A 10 9.61 -2.51 2.40
C PRO A 10 11.02 -2.91 1.96
N HIS A 11 12.06 -2.16 2.32
CA HIS A 11 13.45 -2.49 1.98
C HIS A 11 13.88 -3.87 2.48
N ARG A 12 13.70 -4.17 3.77
CA ARG A 12 14.06 -5.49 4.32
C ARG A 12 13.26 -6.60 3.68
N PHE A 13 11.95 -6.43 3.52
CA PHE A 13 11.10 -7.41 2.85
C PHE A 13 11.61 -7.69 1.42
N ASN A 14 11.97 -6.62 0.72
CA ASN A 14 12.52 -6.65 -0.62
C ASN A 14 13.86 -7.43 -0.68
N CYS A 15 14.77 -7.22 0.26
CA CYS A 15 16.06 -7.92 0.27
C CYS A 15 15.94 -9.38 0.70
N ASP A 16 15.15 -9.65 1.74
CA ASP A 16 15.20 -10.94 2.43
C ASP A 16 14.16 -11.94 1.89
N TRP A 17 13.00 -11.45 1.46
CA TRP A 17 11.80 -12.27 1.27
C TRP A 17 11.19 -12.22 -0.13
N SER A 18 11.31 -11.11 -0.87
CA SER A 18 10.52 -10.91 -2.09
C SER A 18 10.66 -12.06 -3.09
N ARG A 19 11.87 -12.60 -3.29
CA ARG A 19 12.13 -13.73 -4.20
C ARG A 19 11.61 -15.07 -3.68
N ARG A 20 11.41 -15.19 -2.37
CA ARG A 20 10.98 -16.42 -1.69
C ARG A 20 9.46 -16.55 -1.66
N VAL A 21 8.76 -15.43 -1.52
CA VAL A 21 7.31 -15.42 -1.24
C VAL A 21 6.47 -14.74 -2.34
N LEU A 22 7.04 -13.86 -3.16
CA LEU A 22 6.32 -13.22 -4.28
C LEU A 22 6.49 -14.01 -5.57
N GLY A 23 6.01 -15.26 -5.56
CA GLY A 23 5.88 -16.09 -6.76
C GLY A 23 4.81 -15.56 -7.71
N GLN A 24 4.47 -16.36 -8.74
CA GLN A 24 3.45 -15.96 -9.72
C GLN A 24 2.11 -15.66 -9.04
N GLY A 25 1.57 -14.47 -9.32
CA GLY A 25 0.22 -14.08 -8.91
C GLY A 25 0.10 -13.53 -7.48
N ALA A 26 1.20 -13.30 -6.77
CA ALA A 26 1.15 -12.82 -5.39
C ALA A 26 0.37 -11.51 -5.24
N VAL A 27 -0.52 -11.46 -4.25
CA VAL A 27 -1.21 -10.24 -3.80
C VAL A 27 -0.56 -9.79 -2.49
N VAL A 28 -0.17 -8.53 -2.42
CA VAL A 28 0.50 -7.95 -1.25
C VAL A 28 -0.43 -6.97 -0.57
N LEU A 29 -0.56 -7.12 0.74
CA LEU A 29 -1.28 -6.19 1.61
C LEU A 29 -0.26 -5.33 2.37
N LEU A 30 -0.16 -4.07 2.00
CA LEU A 30 0.63 -3.08 2.72
C LEU A 30 -0.24 -2.45 3.80
N ILE A 31 0.05 -2.68 5.09
CA ILE A 31 -0.73 -2.11 6.20
C ILE A 31 0.10 -1.03 6.87
N THR A 32 -0.27 0.24 6.69
CA THR A 32 0.46 1.38 7.26
C THR A 32 -0.37 2.66 7.22
N ASP A 33 -0.12 3.60 8.13
CA ASP A 33 -0.72 4.93 8.11
C ASP A 33 -0.05 5.89 7.11
N GLY A 34 1.07 5.49 6.51
CA GLY A 34 1.80 6.26 5.50
C GLY A 34 2.61 7.43 6.08
N LEU A 35 2.82 7.45 7.39
CA LEU A 35 3.61 8.49 8.07
C LEU A 35 5.12 8.19 7.98
N GLU A 36 5.75 8.67 6.90
CA GLU A 36 7.21 8.73 6.77
C GLU A 36 7.71 10.15 7.09
N ARG A 37 8.83 10.25 7.81
CA ARG A 37 9.44 11.53 8.18
C ARG A 37 10.75 11.74 7.44
N GLY A 38 10.91 12.92 6.86
CA GLY A 38 12.11 13.28 6.11
C GLY A 38 11.98 12.91 4.63
N ASP A 39 13.08 12.49 4.02
CA ASP A 39 13.13 12.15 2.61
C ASP A 39 12.37 10.84 2.32
N THR A 40 11.42 10.92 1.39
CA THR A 40 10.58 9.80 0.98
C THR A 40 11.07 9.09 -0.28
N ALA A 41 12.24 9.47 -0.84
CA ALA A 41 12.81 8.85 -2.02
C ALA A 41 13.00 7.34 -1.84
N LEU A 42 13.54 6.92 -0.68
CA LEU A 42 13.71 5.50 -0.37
C LEU A 42 12.36 4.78 -0.28
N LEU A 43 11.37 5.38 0.39
CA LEU A 43 10.03 4.79 0.48
C LEU A 43 9.41 4.62 -0.91
N SER A 44 9.48 5.65 -1.75
CA SER A 44 8.99 5.61 -3.13
C SER A 44 9.64 4.46 -3.92
N ALA A 45 10.98 4.39 -3.90
CA ALA A 45 11.72 3.37 -4.64
C ALA A 45 11.41 1.95 -4.16
N GLU A 46 11.28 1.74 -2.85
CA GLU A 46 11.03 0.39 -2.31
C GLU A 46 9.58 -0.07 -2.53
N VAL A 47 8.61 0.85 -2.51
CA VAL A 47 7.21 0.55 -2.80
C VAL A 47 7.01 0.33 -4.30
N GLU A 48 7.68 1.09 -5.17
CA GLU A 48 7.75 0.82 -6.61
C GLU A 48 8.32 -0.57 -6.87
N ARG A 49 9.45 -0.90 -6.25
CA ARG A 49 10.08 -2.22 -6.42
C ARG A 49 9.16 -3.34 -5.94
N LEU A 50 8.37 -3.11 -4.90
CA LEU A 50 7.39 -4.06 -4.39
C LEU A 50 6.22 -4.22 -5.36
N SER A 51 5.69 -3.14 -5.93
CA SER A 51 4.57 -3.17 -6.87
C SER A 51 4.91 -3.96 -8.14
N LEU A 52 6.15 -3.84 -8.63
CA LEU A 52 6.67 -4.60 -9.78
C LEU A 52 6.83 -6.10 -9.50
N ARG A 53 6.84 -6.53 -8.24
CA ARG A 53 7.04 -7.93 -7.84
C ARG A 53 5.74 -8.65 -7.49
N CYS A 54 4.63 -7.94 -7.43
CA CYS A 54 3.33 -8.53 -7.10
C CYS A 54 2.32 -8.27 -8.22
N ARG A 55 1.31 -9.15 -8.31
CA ARG A 55 0.18 -8.96 -9.21
C ARG A 55 -0.68 -7.78 -8.76
N LYS A 56 -0.87 -7.63 -7.45
CA LYS A 56 -1.70 -6.58 -6.86
C LYS A 56 -1.10 -6.12 -5.53
N LEU A 57 -0.89 -4.82 -5.37
CA LEU A 57 -0.46 -4.15 -4.15
C LEU A 57 -1.64 -3.34 -3.58
N ILE A 58 -2.19 -3.81 -2.46
CA ILE A 58 -3.34 -3.18 -1.78
C ILE A 58 -2.81 -2.49 -0.53
N TRP A 59 -3.09 -1.19 -0.38
CA TRP A 59 -2.71 -0.44 0.82
C TRP A 59 -3.89 -0.29 1.78
N LEU A 60 -3.77 -0.85 2.98
CA LEU A 60 -4.70 -0.61 4.08
C LEU A 60 -4.14 0.45 5.02
N ASN A 61 -4.91 1.51 5.24
CA ASN A 61 -4.60 2.52 6.23
C ASN A 61 -5.46 2.31 7.50
N PRO A 62 -4.89 1.81 8.60
CA PRO A 62 -5.62 1.57 9.85
C PRO A 62 -6.07 2.86 10.53
N LEU A 63 -5.38 3.98 10.30
CA LEU A 63 -5.62 5.25 10.95
C LEU A 63 -6.38 6.27 10.11
N LEU A 64 -6.79 5.93 8.88
CA LEU A 64 -7.66 6.81 8.12
C LEU A 64 -8.90 7.12 8.98
N ARG A 65 -9.40 8.36 8.94
CA ARG A 65 -10.78 8.65 9.26
C ARG A 65 -11.29 9.33 8.01
N TRP A 66 -12.28 8.68 7.40
CA TRP A 66 -12.72 8.92 6.02
C TRP A 66 -12.98 10.41 5.72
N ASP A 67 -13.47 11.18 6.70
CA ASP A 67 -13.96 12.54 6.48
C ASP A 67 -12.87 13.63 6.39
N GLY A 68 -11.59 13.28 6.58
CA GLY A 68 -10.50 14.27 6.67
C GLY A 68 -9.19 13.91 5.98
N PHE A 69 -9.15 12.85 5.18
CA PHE A 69 -7.90 12.42 4.54
C PHE A 69 -7.49 13.38 3.40
N ALA A 70 -6.56 14.27 3.72
CA ALA A 70 -5.81 15.01 2.73
C ALA A 70 -4.42 14.36 2.56
N PRO A 71 -3.98 14.01 1.34
CA PRO A 71 -2.65 13.42 1.07
C PRO A 71 -1.52 14.47 1.19
N LYS A 72 -1.49 15.18 2.33
CA LYS A 72 -0.51 16.22 2.67
C LYS A 72 0.78 15.62 3.24
N ALA A 73 0.73 14.41 3.80
CA ALA A 73 1.92 13.73 4.26
C ALA A 73 2.78 13.27 3.08
N ALA A 74 4.10 13.47 3.16
CA ALA A 74 5.02 13.10 2.11
C ALA A 74 5.03 11.58 1.86
N GLY A 75 4.95 10.76 2.92
CA GLY A 75 4.92 9.30 2.79
C GLY A 75 3.69 8.79 2.04
N VAL A 76 2.54 9.43 2.25
CA VAL A 76 1.31 9.15 1.49
C VAL A 76 1.53 9.40 0.00
N ARG A 77 2.11 10.55 -0.38
CA ARG A 77 2.41 10.86 -1.79
C ARG A 77 3.44 9.90 -2.40
N ALA A 78 4.34 9.35 -1.59
CA ALA A 78 5.33 8.38 -2.05
C ALA A 78 4.75 6.98 -2.27
N ILE A 79 3.70 6.60 -1.53
CA ILE A 79 3.07 5.27 -1.67
C ILE A 79 2.00 5.26 -2.76
N LEU A 80 1.16 6.30 -2.80
CA LEU A 80 -0.04 6.36 -3.64
C LEU A 80 0.16 6.01 -5.13
N PRO A 81 1.24 6.41 -5.81
CA PRO A 81 1.40 6.11 -7.24
C PRO A 81 1.59 4.62 -7.56
N PHE A 82 1.98 3.81 -6.58
CA PHE A 82 2.43 2.43 -6.79
C PHE A 82 1.43 1.38 -6.29
N VAL A 83 0.36 1.79 -5.62
CA VAL A 83 -0.68 0.89 -5.11
C VAL A 83 -1.81 0.77 -6.11
N ASP A 84 -2.36 -0.43 -6.26
CA ASP A 84 -3.48 -0.67 -7.18
C ASP A 84 -4.82 -0.24 -6.56
N SER A 85 -4.94 -0.34 -5.23
CA SER A 85 -6.06 0.20 -4.46
C SER A 85 -5.63 0.55 -3.04
N PHE A 86 -6.37 1.46 -2.40
CA PHE A 86 -6.18 1.76 -0.98
C PHE A 86 -7.51 1.78 -0.24
N HIS A 87 -7.53 1.31 1.01
CA HIS A 87 -8.74 1.21 1.83
C HIS A 87 -8.51 1.66 3.27
N ALA A 88 -9.56 2.23 3.83
CA ALA A 88 -9.75 2.47 5.26
C ALA A 88 -9.91 1.13 6.00
N CYS A 89 -9.22 0.92 7.14
CA CYS A 89 -9.29 -0.35 7.90
C CYS A 89 -9.99 -0.21 9.29
N HIS A 90 -10.97 0.69 9.44
CA HIS A 90 -11.52 1.07 10.77
C HIS A 90 -12.88 0.45 11.14
N SER A 91 -13.43 -0.51 10.39
CA SER A 91 -14.59 -1.30 10.87
C SER A 91 -14.82 -2.57 10.05
N VAL A 92 -15.66 -3.48 10.54
CA VAL A 92 -16.03 -4.77 9.90
C VAL A 92 -16.41 -4.64 8.41
N ASN A 93 -16.89 -3.47 7.97
CA ASN A 93 -17.14 -3.17 6.54
C ASN A 93 -15.86 -3.19 5.68
N SER A 94 -14.71 -2.80 6.23
CA SER A 94 -13.40 -2.86 5.54
C SER A 94 -12.91 -4.28 5.27
N LEU A 95 -13.45 -5.28 5.99
CA LEU A 95 -13.18 -6.69 5.74
C LEU A 95 -13.97 -7.20 4.52
N ALA A 96 -15.17 -6.66 4.29
CA ALA A 96 -15.95 -6.94 3.08
C ALA A 96 -15.31 -6.29 1.85
N ASP A 97 -14.82 -5.05 1.95
CA ASP A 97 -14.05 -4.39 0.89
C ASP A 97 -12.74 -5.12 0.59
N LEU A 98 -12.04 -5.61 1.64
CA LEU A 98 -10.87 -6.46 1.47
C LEU A 98 -11.24 -7.78 0.79
N SER A 99 -12.33 -8.42 1.19
CA SER A 99 -12.86 -9.62 0.55
C SER A 99 -13.19 -9.37 -0.92
N ALA A 100 -13.80 -8.24 -1.27
CA ALA A 100 -14.08 -7.85 -2.65
C ALA A 100 -12.80 -7.60 -3.45
N ALA A 101 -11.81 -6.91 -2.87
CA ALA A 101 -10.53 -6.65 -3.51
C ALA A 101 -9.71 -7.93 -3.75
N LEU A 102 -9.91 -8.96 -2.94
CA LEU A 102 -9.28 -10.29 -3.07
C LEU A 102 -10.08 -11.26 -3.94
N SER A 103 -11.39 -11.05 -4.11
CA SER A 103 -12.26 -11.90 -4.91
C SER A 103 -12.02 -11.68 -6.41
N VAL A 104 -11.74 -12.76 -7.13
CA VAL A 104 -11.60 -12.73 -8.60
C VAL A 104 -13.00 -12.52 -9.20
N GLY A 105 -13.37 -11.26 -9.45
CA GLY A 105 -14.63 -10.88 -10.12
C GLY A 105 -15.59 -9.95 -9.34
N GLY A 106 -15.21 -9.45 -8.16
CA GLY A 106 -16.03 -8.50 -7.39
C GLY A 106 -15.81 -7.04 -7.81
N GLU A 107 -16.88 -6.23 -7.75
CA GLU A 107 -16.89 -4.81 -8.13
C GLU A 107 -15.67 -4.03 -7.60
N THR A 108 -15.11 -3.23 -8.49
CA THR A 108 -13.95 -2.36 -8.20
C THR A 108 -14.35 -1.31 -7.15
N PRO A 109 -13.63 -1.19 -6.02
CA PRO A 109 -13.93 -0.16 -5.02
C PRO A 109 -13.80 1.26 -5.61
N GLN A 110 -14.63 2.18 -5.10
CA GLN A 110 -14.87 3.53 -5.62
C GLN A 110 -13.66 4.47 -5.74
N PHE A 111 -12.47 4.06 -5.27
CA PHE A 111 -11.21 4.77 -5.49
C PHE A 111 -10.20 3.88 -6.21
N GLN A 112 -10.25 3.94 -7.54
CA GLN A 112 -9.21 3.37 -8.39
C GLN A 112 -8.16 4.45 -8.62
N VAL A 113 -6.98 4.31 -8.02
CA VAL A 113 -5.82 5.04 -8.52
C VAL A 113 -5.50 4.37 -9.84
N ARG A 114 -5.69 5.07 -10.98
CA ARG A 114 -5.19 4.56 -12.26
C ARG A 114 -3.68 4.36 -12.07
N PRO A 115 -3.16 3.14 -12.20
CA PRO A 115 -1.72 2.95 -12.21
C PRO A 115 -1.17 3.83 -13.34
N LEU A 116 -0.08 4.54 -13.10
CA LEU A 116 0.77 4.95 -14.22
C LEU A 116 1.07 3.66 -14.99
N ALA A 117 0.74 3.62 -16.28
CA ALA A 117 0.87 2.44 -17.11
C ALA A 117 2.22 1.76 -16.82
N ARG A 118 2.17 0.52 -16.32
CA ARG A 118 3.35 -0.28 -15.97
C ARG A 118 4.14 -0.63 -17.23
#